data_AF-A0A0U5GRF5-F1
#
_entry.id   AF-A0A0U5GRF5-F1
#
_cell.length_a   1.000
_cell.length_b   1.000
_cell.length_c   1.000
_cell.angle_alpha   90.00
_cell.angle_beta   90.00
_cell.angle_gamma   90.00
#
_symmetry.space_group_name_H-M   'P 1'
#
loop_
_entity.id
_entity.type
_entity.pdbx_description
1 polymer ?
#
loop_
_entity_poly.entity_id
_entity_poly.type
_entity_poly.pdbx_seq_one_letter_code
_entity_poly.pdbx_strand_id
1 'polypeptide(L)'
;MKDGSMAAGQVSFHNHKLVRKVFVPQRENPIVNRLNKTRVEEFPDLRAEKEEYLKVQRSQERKAREEKKNRDKQEKREREQLKWQKDHAYDDLFSAENMEASNNQDRDADFLDDFM
;
A
#
# COMPACT_ATOMS: atom_id res chain seq x y z
N MET A 1 34.75 10.59 10.62
CA MET A 1 34.23 9.50 9.76
C MET A 1 35.26 8.37 9.82
N LYS A 2 34.86 7.11 9.59
CA LYS A 2 35.80 5.99 9.65
C LYS A 2 36.61 5.98 8.35
N ASP A 3 37.89 6.34 8.44
CA ASP A 3 38.83 6.21 7.33
C ASP A 3 39.28 4.74 7.22
N GLY A 4 39.64 4.30 6.01
CA GLY A 4 40.09 2.94 5.73
C GLY A 4 41.35 2.51 6.50
N SER A 5 42.04 3.44 7.14
CA SER A 5 43.20 3.21 8.00
C SER A 5 42.85 2.86 9.45
N MET A 6 41.57 2.91 9.85
CA MET A 6 41.17 2.65 11.24
C MET A 6 41.16 1.15 11.57
N ALA A 7 41.81 0.78 12.68
CA ALA A 7 41.84 -0.58 13.18
C ALA A 7 40.45 -1.10 13.59
N ALA A 8 40.27 -2.43 13.60
CA ALA A 8 39.03 -3.05 14.08
C ALA A 8 38.78 -2.66 15.54
N GLY A 9 37.61 -2.06 15.82
CA GLY A 9 37.24 -1.56 17.14
C GLY A 9 37.63 -0.10 17.42
N GLN A 10 38.33 0.58 16.51
CA GLN A 10 38.63 2.01 16.65
C GLN A 10 37.37 2.84 16.37
N VAL A 11 36.98 3.68 17.33
CA VAL A 11 35.80 4.55 17.26
C VAL A 11 36.25 6.01 17.31
N SER A 12 35.70 6.86 16.42
CA SER A 12 35.97 8.30 16.41
C SER A 12 34.68 9.10 16.59
N PHE A 13 34.79 10.27 17.23
CA PHE A 13 33.67 11.18 17.38
C PHE A 13 33.50 12.00 16.09
N HIS A 14 32.27 12.15 15.62
CA HIS A 14 32.00 12.96 14.44
C HIS A 14 32.18 14.46 14.72
N ASN A 15 31.77 14.93 15.90
CA ASN A 15 31.91 16.33 16.32
C ASN A 15 32.41 16.42 17.76
N HIS A 16 33.65 16.88 17.94
CA HIS A 16 34.26 17.01 19.25
C HIS A 16 33.64 18.10 20.14
N LYS A 17 32.91 19.08 19.57
CA LYS A 17 32.26 20.14 20.35
C LYS A 17 31.06 19.64 21.16
N LEU A 18 30.44 18.56 20.70
CA LEU A 18 29.31 17.92 21.40
C LEU A 18 29.76 16.91 22.46
N VAL A 19 31.08 16.65 22.57
CA VAL A 19 31.63 15.69 23.52
C VAL A 19 31.89 16.37 24.85
N ARG A 20 31.18 15.94 25.90
CA ARG A 20 31.49 16.35 27.27
C ARG A 20 32.70 15.56 27.78
N LYS A 21 33.81 16.25 28.01
CA LYS A 21 35.01 15.67 28.64
C LYS A 21 34.97 15.95 30.14
N VAL A 22 35.15 14.92 30.96
CA VAL A 22 35.21 15.03 32.42
C VAL A 22 36.58 14.53 32.86
N PHE A 23 37.30 15.34 33.65
CA PHE A 23 38.56 14.93 34.23
C PHE A 23 38.29 14.02 35.44
N VAL A 24 38.88 12.83 35.44
CA VAL A 24 38.76 11.86 36.54
C VAL A 24 40.15 11.75 37.19
N PRO A 25 40.34 12.28 38.42
CA PRO A 25 41.65 12.33 39.07
C PRO A 25 42.16 10.95 39.49
N GLN A 26 41.27 10.05 39.92
CA GLN A 26 41.62 8.70 40.35
C GLN A 26 40.54 7.70 39.94
N ARG A 27 40.95 6.49 39.56
CA ARG A 27 40.03 5.39 39.27
C ARG A 27 39.60 4.70 40.57
N GLU A 28 38.30 4.76 40.85
CA GLU A 28 37.70 4.02 41.96
C GLU A 28 37.12 2.68 41.49
N ASN A 29 37.77 1.58 41.88
CA ASN A 29 37.36 0.23 41.52
C ASN A 29 35.92 -0.16 41.95
N PRO A 30 35.41 0.25 43.14
CA PRO A 30 34.03 -0.07 43.52
C PRO A 30 32.98 0.52 42.57
N ILE A 31 33.20 1.74 42.09
CA ILE A 31 32.30 2.42 41.14
C ILE A 31 32.33 1.69 39.80
N VAL A 32 33.52 1.38 39.27
CA VAL A 32 33.68 0.66 38.01
C VAL A 32 33.00 -0.71 38.07
N ASN A 33 33.18 -1.45 39.17
CA ASN A 33 32.55 -2.75 39.35
C ASN A 33 31.03 -2.67 39.41
N ARG A 34 30.46 -1.60 39.99
CA ARG A 34 29.02 -1.36 39.99
C ARG A 34 28.50 -1.06 38.58
N LEU A 35 29.20 -0.21 37.83
CA LEU A 35 28.84 0.15 36.46
C LEU A 35 28.88 -1.05 35.52
N ASN A 36 29.91 -1.90 35.64
CA ASN A 36 30.02 -3.12 34.84
C ASN A 36 28.92 -4.13 35.18
N LYS A 37 28.46 -4.19 36.44
CA LYS A 37 27.34 -5.05 36.84
C LYS A 37 26.01 -4.61 36.23
N THR A 38 25.83 -3.31 35.98
CA THR A 38 24.60 -2.75 35.38
C THR A 38 24.70 -2.55 33.87
N ARG A 39 25.85 -2.86 33.26
CA ARG A 39 26.08 -2.70 31.83
C ARG A 39 25.31 -3.79 31.09
N VAL A 40 24.25 -3.40 30.41
CA VAL A 40 23.51 -4.26 29.48
C VAL A 40 24.10 -4.02 28.10
N GLU A 41 24.76 -5.06 27.55
CA GLU A 41 25.19 -5.07 26.16
C GLU A 41 24.19 -5.87 25.35
N GLU A 42 23.43 -5.17 24.53
CA GLU A 42 22.60 -5.81 23.51
C GLU A 42 23.45 -5.96 22.25
N PHE A 43 23.45 -7.16 21.68
CA PHE A 43 24.05 -7.43 20.38
C PHE A 43 22.94 -7.78 19.38
N PRO A 44 22.09 -6.81 19.00
CA PRO A 44 21.09 -7.06 17.98
C PRO A 44 21.78 -7.38 16.65
N ASP A 45 21.27 -8.40 15.96
CA ASP A 45 21.72 -8.69 14.60
C ASP A 45 21.14 -7.65 13.63
N LEU A 46 21.91 -6.59 13.41
CA LEU A 46 21.56 -5.49 12.52
C LEU A 46 21.26 -5.95 11.09
N ARG A 47 21.77 -7.11 10.66
CA ARG A 47 21.46 -7.64 9.32
C ARG A 47 20.05 -8.20 9.29
N ALA A 48 19.65 -8.94 10.32
CA ALA A 48 18.31 -9.49 10.44
C ALA A 48 17.26 -8.37 10.54
N GLU A 49 17.47 -7.37 11.40
CA GLU A 49 16.55 -6.23 11.53
C GLU A 49 16.37 -5.46 10.22
N LYS A 50 17.48 -5.24 9.50
CA LYS A 50 17.45 -4.60 8.20
C LYS A 50 16.66 -5.42 7.18
N GLU A 51 16.82 -6.74 7.18
CA GLU A 51 16.09 -7.63 6.27
C GLU A 51 14.60 -7.64 6.57
N GLU A 52 14.21 -7.70 7.85
CA GLU A 52 12.81 -7.61 8.27
C GLU A 52 12.18 -6.28 7.84
N TYR A 53 12.88 -5.16 8.07
CA TYR A 53 12.43 -3.85 7.64
C TYR A 53 12.20 -3.79 6.12
N LEU A 54 13.16 -4.28 5.32
CA LEU A 54 13.04 -4.33 3.86
C LEU A 54 11.94 -5.29 3.39
N LYS A 55 11.67 -6.38 4.11
CA LYS A 55 10.57 -7.30 3.83
C LYS A 55 9.22 -6.64 4.05
N VAL A 56 9.07 -5.90 5.15
CA VAL A 56 7.85 -5.11 5.44
C VAL A 56 7.63 -4.07 4.35
N GLN A 57 8.65 -3.32 3.98
CA GLN A 57 8.54 -2.30 2.93
C GLN A 57 8.11 -2.90 1.59
N ARG A 58 8.74 -4.01 1.15
CA ARG A 58 8.36 -4.70 -0.10
C ARG A 58 6.93 -5.22 -0.07
N SER A 59 6.46 -5.72 1.08
CA SER A 59 5.09 -6.18 1.26
C SER A 59 4.09 -5.03 1.11
N GLN A 60 4.38 -3.87 1.70
CA GLN A 60 3.54 -2.67 1.56
C GLN A 60 3.50 -2.17 0.12
N GLU A 61 4.64 -2.10 -0.56
CA GLU A 61 4.72 -1.69 -1.97
C GLU A 61 3.93 -2.64 -2.89
N ARG A 62 3.99 -3.95 -2.62
CA ARG A 62 3.22 -4.95 -3.36
C ARG A 62 1.72 -4.76 -3.16
N LYS A 63 1.26 -4.57 -1.91
CA LYS A 63 -0.16 -4.32 -1.61
C LYS A 63 -0.66 -3.06 -2.30
N ALA A 64 0.08 -1.96 -2.22
CA ALA A 64 -0.28 -0.71 -2.90
C ALA A 64 -0.38 -0.87 -4.43
N ARG A 65 0.51 -1.68 -5.04
CA ARG A 65 0.44 -1.98 -6.47
C ARG A 65 -0.77 -2.83 -6.84
N GLU A 66 -1.09 -3.84 -6.03
CA GLU A 66 -2.26 -4.71 -6.24
C GLU A 66 -3.57 -3.93 -6.09
N GLU A 67 -3.67 -3.05 -5.09
CA GLU A 67 -4.82 -2.14 -4.89
C GLU A 67 -5.01 -1.21 -6.07
N LYS A 68 -3.94 -0.57 -6.56
CA LYS A 68 -4.00 0.29 -7.75
C LYS A 68 -4.48 -0.51 -8.97
N LYS A 69 -3.92 -1.70 -9.21
CA LYS A 69 -4.32 -2.55 -10.33
C LYS A 69 -5.79 -2.99 -10.24
N ASN A 70 -6.29 -3.28 -9.03
CA ASN A 70 -7.67 -3.68 -8.83
C ASN A 70 -8.63 -2.51 -9.09
N ARG A 71 -8.28 -1.30 -8.61
CA ARG A 71 -9.03 -0.07 -8.87
C ARG A 71 -9.11 0.22 -10.37
N ASP A 72 -7.96 0.20 -11.06
CA ASP A 72 -7.91 0.43 -12.51
C ASP A 72 -8.76 -0.61 -13.29
N LYS A 73 -8.80 -1.87 -12.81
CA LYS A 73 -9.65 -2.93 -13.39
C LYS A 73 -11.14 -2.74 -13.09
N GLN A 74 -11.51 -2.17 -11.94
CA GLN A 74 -12.90 -1.85 -11.63
C GLN A 74 -13.37 -0.68 -12.51
N GLU A 75 -12.61 0.41 -12.58
CA GLU A 75 -12.92 1.56 -13.43
C GLU A 75 -13.06 1.16 -14.91
N LYS A 76 -12.18 0.28 -15.40
CA LYS A 76 -12.29 -0.23 -16.78
C LYS A 76 -13.57 -1.02 -16.99
N ARG A 77 -13.95 -1.90 -16.06
CA ARG A 77 -15.20 -2.68 -16.14
C ARG A 77 -16.44 -1.78 -16.10
N GLU A 78 -16.45 -0.78 -15.23
CA GLU A 78 -17.56 0.19 -15.16
C GLU A 78 -17.69 0.99 -16.47
N ARG A 79 -16.57 1.44 -17.05
CA ARG A 79 -16.58 2.11 -18.36
C ARG A 79 -17.05 1.20 -19.48
N GLU A 80 -16.63 -0.06 -19.50
CA GLU A 80 -17.08 -1.05 -20.48
C GLU A 80 -18.58 -1.34 -20.34
N GLN A 81 -19.08 -1.50 -19.11
CA GLN A 81 -20.50 -1.69 -18.84
C GLN A 81 -21.33 -0.46 -19.27
N LEU A 82 -20.87 0.75 -18.94
CA LEU A 82 -21.56 1.97 -19.34
C LEU A 82 -21.57 2.14 -20.87
N LYS A 83 -20.46 1.78 -21.54
CA LYS A 83 -20.41 1.78 -23.00
C LYS A 83 -21.38 0.75 -23.58
N TRP A 84 -21.38 -0.47 -23.05
CA TRP A 84 -22.31 -1.52 -23.48
C TRP A 84 -23.77 -1.11 -23.30
N GLN A 85 -24.12 -0.54 -22.14
CA GLN A 85 -25.47 -0.01 -21.89
C GLN A 85 -25.85 1.07 -22.89
N LYS A 86 -24.93 1.98 -23.25
CA LYS A 86 -25.20 3.02 -24.26
C LYS A 86 -25.36 2.45 -25.66
N ASP A 87 -24.51 1.51 -26.04
CA ASP A 87 -24.52 0.90 -27.37
C ASP A 87 -25.78 0.03 -27.55
N HIS A 88 -26.23 -0.68 -26.51
CA HIS A 88 -27.40 -1.58 -26.55
C HIS A 88 -28.69 -0.90 -26.04
N ALA A 89 -28.66 0.41 -25.74
CA ALA A 89 -29.81 1.15 -25.22
C ALA A 89 -31.03 1.14 -26.16
N TYR A 90 -30.79 0.97 -27.45
CA TYR A 90 -31.82 1.00 -28.49
C TYR A 90 -32.06 -0.37 -29.15
N ASP A 91 -31.32 -1.41 -28.75
CA ASP A 91 -31.46 -2.76 -29.35
C ASP A 91 -32.86 -3.33 -29.09
N ASP A 92 -33.41 -3.09 -27.90
CA ASP A 92 -34.74 -3.55 -27.52
C ASP A 92 -35.86 -2.69 -28.14
N LEU A 93 -35.58 -1.41 -28.45
CA LEU A 93 -36.57 -0.50 -29.04
C LEU A 93 -36.92 -0.84 -30.50
N PHE A 94 -36.01 -1.51 -31.21
CA PHE A 94 -36.21 -1.96 -32.59
C PHE A 94 -36.42 -3.48 -32.69
N SER A 95 -36.82 -4.14 -31.61
CA SER A 95 -37.20 -5.56 -31.68
C SER A 95 -38.49 -5.71 -32.50
N ALA A 96 -38.60 -6.82 -33.26
CA ALA A 96 -39.77 -7.09 -34.10
C ALA A 96 -41.06 -7.12 -33.27
N GLU A 97 -40.99 -7.65 -32.05
CA GLU A 97 -42.08 -7.69 -31.08
C GLU A 97 -42.53 -6.28 -30.65
N ASN A 98 -41.61 -5.38 -30.32
CA ASN A 98 -41.97 -3.99 -29.98
C ASN A 98 -42.48 -3.20 -31.18
N MET A 99 -41.97 -3.46 -32.39
CA MET A 99 -42.51 -2.87 -33.61
C MET A 99 -43.93 -3.35 -33.91
N GLU A 100 -44.21 -4.65 -33.80
CA GLU A 100 -45.54 -5.24 -33.96
C GLU A 100 -46.51 -4.74 -32.87
N ALA A 101 -46.08 -4.65 -31.62
CA ALA A 101 -46.87 -4.10 -30.53
C ALA A 101 -47.21 -2.61 -30.73
N SER A 102 -46.35 -1.83 -31.38
CA SER A 102 -46.62 -0.43 -31.74
C SER A 102 -47.46 -0.26 -33.03
N ASN A 103 -47.63 -1.33 -33.81
CA ASN A 103 -48.40 -1.32 -35.04
C ASN A 103 -49.90 -1.54 -34.74
N ASN A 104 -50.74 -0.66 -35.30
CA ASN A 104 -52.19 -0.70 -35.11
C ASN A 104 -52.94 -1.31 -36.32
N GLN A 105 -52.20 -1.83 -37.31
CA GLN A 105 -52.76 -2.43 -38.53
C GLN A 105 -53.28 -3.86 -38.31
N ASP A 106 -52.62 -4.63 -37.45
CA ASP A 106 -52.90 -6.07 -37.26
C ASP A 106 -53.69 -6.36 -35.97
N ARG A 107 -54.40 -5.36 -35.41
CA ARG A 107 -55.16 -5.52 -34.17
C ARG A 107 -56.59 -5.98 -34.42
N ASP A 108 -57.07 -6.90 -33.59
CA ASP A 108 -58.43 -7.45 -33.65
C ASP A 108 -59.49 -6.38 -33.38
N ALA A 109 -60.67 -6.54 -33.99
CA ALA A 109 -61.79 -5.58 -33.89
C ALA A 109 -62.30 -5.37 -32.46
N ASP A 110 -62.06 -6.32 -31.56
CA ASP A 110 -62.46 -6.30 -30.15
C ASP A 110 -61.42 -5.58 -29.25
N PHE A 111 -60.33 -5.05 -29.82
CA PHE A 111 -59.25 -4.40 -29.07
C PHE A 111 -59.69 -3.17 -28.25
N LEU A 112 -60.81 -2.54 -28.63
CA LEU A 112 -61.36 -1.35 -27.95
C LEU A 112 -62.46 -1.67 -26.93
N ASP A 113 -62.89 -2.93 -26.80
CA ASP A 113 -63.98 -3.33 -25.88
C ASP A 113 -63.56 -3.28 -24.40
N ASP A 114 -62.26 -3.38 -24.09
CA ASP A 114 -61.71 -3.33 -22.72
C ASP A 114 -61.51 -1.89 -22.18
N PHE A 115 -61.88 -0.87 -22.97
CA PHE A 115 -61.77 0.55 -22.61
C PHE A 115 -63.13 1.25 -22.37
N MET A 116 -64.25 0.50 -22.41
CA MET A 116 -65.60 0.99 -22.06
C MET A 116 -66.12 0.43 -20.74
#